data_AF-A0A8J7YM24-F1
#
_entry.id   AF-A0A8J7YM24-F1
#
_cell.length_a   1.000
_cell.length_b   1.000
_cell.length_c   1.000
_cell.angle_alpha   90.00
_cell.angle_beta   90.00
_cell.angle_gamma   90.00
#
_symmetry.space_group_name_H-M   'P 1'
#
loop_
_entity.id
_entity.type
_entity.pdbx_description
1 polymer ?
#
loop_
_entity_poly.entity_id
_entity_poly.type
_entity_poly.pdbx_seq_one_letter_code
_entity_poly.pdbx_strand_id
1 'polypeptide(L)' 'MNSPVATATAYRIAETDQRINAVEFELHFQFGLWTVVDHDEDRWVVRNRDGERLTIRPV' A
#
# COMPACT_ATOMS: atom_id res chain seq x y z
N MET A 1 8.77 -17.24 2.39
CA MET A 1 9.09 -15.84 2.72
C MET A 1 7.95 -15.33 3.57
N ASN A 2 8.19 -15.11 4.87
CA ASN A 2 7.19 -14.59 5.79
C ASN A 2 7.34 -13.06 5.80
N SER A 3 6.63 -12.36 4.92
CA SER A 3 6.62 -10.90 4.92
C SER A 3 5.67 -10.39 6.02
N PRO A 4 6.08 -9.42 6.87
CA PRO A 4 5.25 -8.88 7.96
C PRO A 4 3.91 -8.26 7.51
N VAL A 5 3.77 -8.00 6.21
CA VAL A 5 2.54 -7.60 5.51
C VAL A 5 1.37 -8.56 5.75
N ALA A 6 1.64 -9.85 6.01
CA ALA A 6 0.59 -10.84 6.25
C ALA A 6 -0.19 -10.63 7.58
N THR A 7 0.21 -9.70 8.45
CA THR A 7 -0.44 -9.48 9.76
C THR A 7 -1.19 -8.14 9.85
N ALA A 8 -0.90 -7.16 9.00
CA ALA A 8 -1.55 -5.86 9.07
C ALA A 8 -2.99 -5.94 8.53
N THR A 9 -3.96 -5.53 9.35
CA THR A 9 -5.39 -5.50 8.97
C THR A 9 -5.80 -4.19 8.30
N ALA A 10 -4.96 -3.17 8.41
CA ALA A 10 -5.16 -1.87 7.81
C ALA A 10 -3.83 -1.18 7.49
N TYR A 11 -3.91 -0.24 6.56
CA TYR A 11 -2.82 0.57 6.08
C TYR A 11 -3.21 2.04 6.07
N ARG A 12 -2.22 2.92 6.09
CA ARG A 12 -2.39 4.37 6.02
C ARG A 12 -1.57 4.94 4.88
N ILE A 13 -2.21 5.76 4.06
CA ILE A 13 -1.58 6.53 2.99
C ILE A 13 -1.06 7.82 3.62
N ALA A 14 0.26 8.03 3.58
CA ALA A 14 0.91 9.14 4.28
C ALA A 14 0.50 10.50 3.71
N GLU A 15 0.26 10.59 2.41
CA GLU A 15 -0.03 11.83 1.70
C GLU A 15 -1.42 12.39 2.00
N THR A 16 -2.37 11.52 2.35
CA THR A 16 -3.78 11.89 2.59
C THR A 16 -4.28 11.59 4.00
N ASP A 17 -3.44 10.95 4.84
CA ASP A 17 -3.81 10.33 6.13
C ASP A 17 -4.96 9.29 6.03
N GLN A 18 -5.33 8.91 4.80
CA GLN A 18 -6.43 7.99 4.55
C GLN A 18 -6.05 6.59 5.05
N ARG A 19 -6.95 6.00 5.83
CA ARG A 19 -6.86 4.58 6.23
C ARG A 19 -7.60 3.74 5.21
N ILE A 20 -6.97 2.65 4.78
CA ILE A 20 -7.56 1.60 3.94
C ILE A 20 -7.43 0.27 4.67
N ASN A 21 -8.36 -0.64 4.49
CA ASN A 21 -8.23 -1.99 5.04
C ASN A 21 -7.33 -2.88 4.15
N ALA A 22 -6.93 -4.03 4.66
CA ALA A 22 -6.07 -4.96 3.94
C ALA A 22 -6.67 -5.46 2.61
N VAL A 23 -7.99 -5.69 2.56
CA VAL A 23 -8.68 -6.11 1.34
C VAL A 23 -8.64 -5.00 0.29
N GLU A 24 -8.94 -3.75 0.68
CA GLU A 24 -8.81 -2.61 -0.23
C GLU A 24 -7.38 -2.49 -0.77
N PHE A 25 -6.38 -2.58 0.10
CA PHE A 25 -4.97 -2.56 -0.28
C PHE A 25 -4.65 -3.63 -1.33
N GLU A 26 -5.02 -4.89 -1.10
CA GLU A 26 -4.82 -5.99 -2.05
C GLU A 26 -5.52 -5.76 -3.39
N LEU A 27 -6.77 -5.27 -3.37
CA LEU A 27 -7.54 -4.99 -4.60
C LEU A 27 -6.86 -3.93 -5.47
N HIS A 28 -6.19 -2.92 -4.88
CA HIS A 28 -5.45 -1.93 -5.67
C HIS A 28 -4.32 -2.55 -6.49
N PHE A 29 -3.64 -3.58 -5.97
CA PHE A 29 -2.61 -4.31 -6.73
C PHE A 29 -3.23 -5.29 -7.71
N GLN A 30 -4.25 -6.05 -7.29
CA GLN A 30 -4.90 -7.05 -8.14
C GLN A 30 -5.49 -6.44 -9.43
N PHE A 31 -6.06 -5.24 -9.34
CA PHE A 31 -6.62 -4.52 -10.49
C PHE A 31 -5.63 -3.58 -11.18
N GLY A 32 -4.35 -3.60 -10.80
CA GLY A 32 -3.32 -2.73 -11.37
C GLY A 32 -3.61 -1.24 -11.20
N LEU A 33 -4.32 -0.86 -10.13
CA LEU A 33 -4.52 0.56 -9.78
C LEU A 33 -3.22 1.18 -9.28
N TRP A 34 -2.43 0.39 -8.54
CA TRP A 34 -1.16 0.79 -7.96
C TRP A 34 -0.04 -0.09 -8.47
N THR A 35 1.03 0.54 -8.93
CA THR A 35 2.28 -0.14 -9.31
C THR A 35 3.31 0.08 -8.21
N VAL A 36 3.88 -0.99 -7.67
CA VAL A 36 4.95 -0.91 -6.66
C VAL A 36 6.19 -0.28 -7.30
N VAL A 37 6.69 0.79 -6.67
CA VAL A 37 7.93 1.48 -7.04
C VAL A 37 9.07 1.06 -6.13
N ASP A 38 8.79 0.90 -4.83
CA ASP A 38 9.72 0.45 -3.81
C ASP A 38 8.95 -0.23 -2.68
N HIS A 39 9.57 -1.16 -1.96
CA HIS A 39 8.98 -1.74 -0.76
C HIS A 39 10.05 -2.20 0.22
N ASP A 40 9.77 -2.00 1.50
CA ASP A 40 10.53 -2.52 2.62
C ASP A 40 9.56 -3.07 3.69
N GLU A 41 10.08 -3.50 4.84
CA GLU A 41 9.28 -4.14 5.89
C GLU A 41 8.26 -3.19 6.53
N ASP A 42 8.49 -1.87 6.49
CA ASP A 42 7.70 -0.85 7.17
C ASP A 42 6.82 -0.02 6.23
N ARG A 43 7.07 -0.09 4.91
CA ARG A 43 6.31 0.70 3.93
C ARG A 43 6.31 0.14 2.51
N TRP A 44 5.30 0.55 1.78
CA TRP A 44 5.19 0.42 0.34
C TRP A 44 5.20 1.81 -0.31
N VAL A 45 5.99 1.98 -1.35
CA VAL A 45 5.90 3.15 -2.23
C VAL A 45 5.27 2.68 -3.54
N VAL A 46 4.12 3.26 -3.89
CA VAL A 46 3.40 2.91 -5.10
C VAL A 46 3.21 4.13 -6.00
N ARG A 47 3.00 3.88 -7.28
CA ARG A 47 2.53 4.88 -8.24
C ARG A 47 1.07 4.59 -8.60
N ASN A 48 0.20 5.58 -8.44
CA ASN A 48 -1.20 5.47 -8.81
C ASN A 48 -1.41 5.68 -10.33
N ARG A 49 -2.67 5.58 -10.79
CA ARG A 49 -3.04 5.77 -12.20
C ARG A 49 -2.74 7.17 -12.72
N ASP A 50 -2.77 8.18 -11.85
CA ASP A 50 -2.46 9.57 -12.19
C ASP A 50 -0.94 9.84 -12.24
N GLY A 51 -0.13 8.83 -11.90
CA GLY A 51 1.33 8.91 -11.89
C GLY A 51 1.91 9.45 -10.58
N GLU A 52 1.07 9.75 -9.58
CA GLU A 52 1.46 10.24 -8.27
C GLU A 52 2.08 9.12 -7.43
N ARG A 53 3.04 9.48 -6.59
CA ARG A 53 3.66 8.55 -5.64
C ARG A 53 2.92 8.60 -4.31
N LEU A 54 2.55 7.44 -3.79
CA LEU A 54 1.91 7.27 -2.50
C LEU A 54 2.78 6.40 -1.60
N THR A 55 2.90 6.78 -0.34
CA THR A 55 3.60 6.04 0.71
C THR A 55 2.58 5.38 1.61
N ILE A 56 2.60 4.05 1.68
CA ILE A 56 1.62 3.25 2.42
C ILE A 56 2.34 2.55 3.56
N ARG A 57 1.81 2.67 4.78
CA ARG A 57 2.38 2.04 5.98
C ARG A 57 1.32 1.19 6.68
N PRO A 58 1.69 0.07 7.32
CA PRO A 58 0.77 -0.63 8.20
C PRO A 58 0.36 0.27 9.38
N VAL A 59 -0.86 0.06 9.87
CA VAL A 59 -1.40 0.72 11.08
C VAL A 59 -1.35 -0.23 12.26
#